data_AF-K7KJG5-F1
#
_entry.id   AF-K7KJG5-F1
#
_cell.length_a   1.000
_cell.length_b   1.000
_cell.length_c   1.000
_cell.angle_alpha   90.00
_cell.angle_beta   90.00
_cell.angle_gamma   90.00
#
_symmetry.space_group_name_H-M   'P 1'
#
loop_
_entity.id
_entity.type
_entity.pdbx_description
1 polymer ?
#
loop_
_entity_poly.entity_id
_entity_poly.type
_entity_poly.pdbx_seq_one_letter_code
_entity_poly.pdbx_strand_id
1 'polypeptide(L)'
;MIAAANAGYRAIAFDFRGYGLSEHPAEPQKANLLDLVDDVVGPLDSLSITKEAGRAEADFVRFDVKSVIRNIYTFFSRSEIPIIGDNQEIMDLYDPTTALPLGFSEEDLATYASLFKKSGF
;
A
#
# COMPACT_ATOMS: atom_id res chain seq x y z
N MET A 1 15.02 -2.90 6.25
CA MET A 1 14.78 -4.35 6.42
C MET A 1 15.43 -4.97 7.66
N ILE A 2 16.53 -4.44 8.22
CA ILE A 2 17.18 -5.02 9.43
C ILE A 2 16.18 -5.17 10.58
N ALA A 3 15.38 -4.14 10.86
CA ALA A 3 14.38 -4.20 11.93
C ALA A 3 13.35 -5.33 11.70
N ALA A 4 12.84 -5.47 10.48
CA ALA A 4 11.87 -6.52 10.13
C ALA A 4 12.48 -7.92 10.28
N ALA A 5 13.72 -8.11 9.82
CA ALA A 5 14.46 -9.36 9.99
C ALA A 5 14.72 -9.71 11.47
N ASN A 6 15.11 -8.71 12.28
CA ASN A 6 15.29 -8.89 13.73
C ASN A 6 13.98 -9.22 14.45
N ALA A 7 12.83 -8.76 13.94
CA ALA A 7 11.50 -9.11 14.41
C ALA A 7 11.00 -10.47 13.87
N GLY A 8 11.82 -11.21 13.11
CA GLY A 8 11.49 -12.53 12.59
C GLY A 8 10.70 -12.54 11.27
N TYR A 9 10.45 -11.37 10.67
CA TYR A 9 9.79 -11.28 9.38
C TYR A 9 10.73 -11.69 8.25
N ARG A 10 10.15 -12.35 7.24
CA ARG A 10 10.82 -12.71 5.99
C ARG A 10 10.30 -11.83 4.86
N ALA A 11 11.19 -11.40 3.99
CA ALA A 11 10.84 -10.66 2.79
C ALA A 11 10.71 -11.63 1.61
N ILE A 12 9.72 -11.37 0.75
CA ILE A 12 9.59 -12.03 -0.55
C ILE A 12 9.66 -10.92 -1.58
N ALA A 13 10.54 -11.09 -2.57
CA ALA A 13 10.64 -10.22 -3.73
C ALA A 13 10.34 -11.06 -4.96
N PHE A 14 9.47 -10.56 -5.83
CA PHE A 14 9.10 -11.20 -7.08
C PHE A 14 9.18 -10.17 -8.20
N ASP A 15 9.43 -10.63 -9.42
CA ASP A 15 9.44 -9.77 -10.58
C ASP A 15 8.00 -9.62 -11.12
N PHE A 16 7.53 -8.39 -11.28
CA PHE A 16 6.27 -8.13 -11.98
C PHE A 16 6.37 -8.57 -13.44
N ARG A 17 5.23 -8.84 -14.08
CA ARG A 17 5.18 -9.23 -15.51
C ARG A 17 6.00 -8.28 -16.38
N GLY A 18 6.81 -8.86 -17.26
CA GLY A 18 7.69 -8.13 -18.17
C GLY A 18 8.98 -7.59 -17.56
N TYR A 19 9.34 -7.99 -16.34
CA TYR A 19 10.59 -7.65 -15.69
C TYR A 19 11.34 -8.89 -15.23
N GLY A 20 12.68 -8.80 -15.17
CA GLY A 20 13.54 -9.84 -14.61
C GLY A 20 13.30 -11.21 -15.26
N LEU A 21 12.88 -12.19 -14.45
CA LEU A 21 12.57 -13.56 -14.88
C LEU A 21 11.08 -13.79 -15.22
N SER A 22 10.23 -12.76 -15.10
CA SER A 22 8.80 -12.86 -15.39
C SER A 22 8.50 -12.52 -16.85
N GLU A 23 7.64 -13.34 -17.47
CA GLU A 23 7.24 -13.18 -18.87
C GLU A 23 6.48 -11.87 -19.13
N HIS A 24 6.61 -11.34 -20.35
CA HIS A 24 5.79 -10.21 -20.79
C HIS A 24 4.34 -10.65 -21.04
N PRO A 25 3.34 -9.79 -20.75
CA PRO A 25 1.98 -10.03 -21.19
C PRO A 25 1.95 -10.19 -22.72
N ALA A 26 1.15 -11.13 -23.24
CA ALA A 26 1.03 -11.34 -24.68
C ALA A 26 0.50 -10.10 -25.43
N GLU A 27 -0.28 -9.26 -24.74
CA GLU A 27 -0.81 -8.00 -25.25
C GLU A 27 -0.48 -6.84 -24.27
N PRO A 28 0.76 -6.30 -24.27
CA PRO A 28 1.20 -5.30 -23.31
C PRO A 28 0.32 -4.03 -23.27
N GLN A 29 -0.29 -3.68 -24.41
CA GLN A 29 -1.20 -2.54 -24.54
C GLN A 29 -2.53 -2.68 -23.78
N LYS A 30 -2.89 -3.91 -23.36
CA LYS A 30 -4.11 -4.18 -22.58
C LYS A 30 -3.86 -4.23 -21.08
N ALA A 31 -2.59 -4.28 -20.66
CA ALA A 31 -2.23 -4.32 -19.24
C ALA A 31 -2.63 -3.01 -18.53
N ASN A 32 -3.14 -3.11 -17.30
CA ASN A 32 -3.60 -1.97 -16.51
C ASN A 32 -3.15 -2.07 -15.03
N LEU A 33 -3.73 -1.28 -14.12
CA LEU A 33 -3.34 -1.29 -12.71
C LEU A 33 -3.89 -2.50 -11.93
N LEU A 34 -5.03 -3.07 -12.34
CA LEU A 34 -5.65 -4.22 -11.68
C LEU A 34 -4.85 -5.48 -11.91
N ASP A 35 -4.23 -5.57 -13.08
CA ASP A 35 -3.18 -6.53 -13.39
C ASP A 35 -2.11 -6.56 -12.26
N LEU A 36 -1.63 -5.43 -11.76
CA LEU A 36 -0.63 -5.41 -10.68
C LEU A 36 -1.16 -6.01 -9.36
N VAL A 37 -2.48 -5.96 -9.14
CA VAL A 37 -3.10 -6.63 -7.98
C VAL A 37 -3.02 -8.14 -8.15
N ASP A 38 -3.29 -8.66 -9.35
CA ASP A 38 -3.17 -10.10 -9.64
C ASP A 38 -1.72 -10.60 -9.49
N ASP A 39 -0.74 -9.77 -9.88
CA ASP A 39 0.68 -10.08 -9.71
C ASP A 39 1.11 -10.17 -8.24
N VAL A 40 0.42 -9.47 -7.33
CA VAL A 40 0.64 -9.60 -5.87
C VAL A 40 -0.15 -10.78 -5.32
N VAL A 41 -1.41 -10.94 -5.73
CA VAL A 41 -2.32 -11.98 -5.20
C VAL A 41 -1.85 -13.39 -5.59
N GLY A 42 -1.37 -13.58 -6.83
CA GLY A 42 -0.92 -14.89 -7.34
C GLY A 42 0.17 -15.54 -6.47
N PRO A 43 1.29 -14.84 -6.17
CA PRO A 43 2.32 -15.34 -5.27
C PRO A 43 1.80 -15.61 -3.84
N LEU A 44 0.93 -14.76 -3.29
CA LEU A 44 0.35 -14.99 -1.96
C LEU A 44 -0.44 -16.30 -1.92
N ASP A 45 -1.29 -16.54 -2.93
CA ASP A 45 -2.07 -17.78 -3.03
C ASP A 45 -1.16 -19.00 -3.25
N SER A 46 -0.16 -18.88 -4.13
CA SER A 46 0.81 -19.95 -4.43
C SER A 46 1.62 -20.37 -3.21
N LEU A 47 1.92 -19.42 -2.31
CA LEU A 47 2.65 -19.64 -1.07
C LEU A 47 1.74 -19.91 0.14
N SER A 48 0.42 -20.00 -0.08
CA SER A 48 -0.59 -20.19 0.98
C SER A 48 -0.53 -19.12 2.08
N ILE A 49 -0.22 -17.88 1.71
CA ILE A 49 -0.23 -16.74 2.62
C ILE A 49 -1.67 -16.24 2.76
N THR A 50 -2.23 -16.36 3.96
CA THR A 50 -3.62 -15.95 4.25
C THR A 50 -3.81 -14.44 4.18
N LYS A 51 -4.93 -14.02 3.59
CA LYS A 51 -5.38 -12.63 3.52
C LYS A 51 -6.59 -12.46 4.44
N GLU A 52 -6.58 -11.47 5.32
CA GLU A 52 -7.75 -11.09 6.11
C GLU A 52 -8.62 -10.11 5.33
N ALA A 53 -9.55 -10.64 4.54
CA ALA A 53 -10.46 -9.82 3.75
C ALA A 53 -11.28 -8.87 4.64
N GLY A 54 -11.34 -7.59 4.30
CA GLY A 54 -12.07 -6.58 5.07
C GLY A 54 -11.28 -5.93 6.21
N ARG A 55 -10.12 -6.46 6.61
CA ARG A 55 -9.32 -5.89 7.72
C ARG A 55 -8.84 -4.48 7.40
N ALA A 56 -8.27 -4.29 6.21
CA ALA A 56 -7.78 -2.98 5.78
C ALA A 56 -8.92 -1.96 5.65
N GLU A 57 -10.05 -2.38 5.11
CA GLU A 57 -11.25 -1.55 4.97
C GLU A 57 -11.83 -1.16 6.35
N ALA A 58 -11.84 -2.09 7.31
CA ALA A 58 -12.26 -1.83 8.68
C ALA A 58 -11.30 -0.86 9.40
N ASP A 59 -10.02 -0.84 9.05
CA ASP A 59 -9.08 0.15 9.57
C ASP A 59 -9.28 1.53 8.91
N PHE A 60 -9.33 1.58 7.58
CA PHE A 60 -9.44 2.84 6.85
C PHE A 60 -10.74 3.59 7.12
N VAL A 61 -11.86 2.90 7.35
CA VAL A 61 -13.16 3.53 7.65
C VAL A 61 -13.17 4.31 8.97
N ARG A 62 -12.20 4.07 9.87
CA ARG A 62 -12.08 4.80 11.14
C ARG A 62 -11.75 6.28 10.95
N PHE A 63 -11.23 6.66 9.78
CA PHE A 63 -10.73 8.00 9.48
C PHE A 63 -11.41 8.59 8.26
N ASP A 64 -11.38 9.92 8.13
CA ASP A 64 -11.81 10.57 6.90
C ASP A 64 -10.80 10.31 5.77
N VAL A 65 -11.29 10.31 4.53
CA VAL A 65 -10.48 10.06 3.33
C VAL A 65 -9.21 10.92 3.28
N LYS A 66 -9.26 12.19 3.70
CA LYS A 66 -8.09 13.06 3.68
C LYS A 66 -7.00 12.54 4.63
N SER A 67 -7.38 12.09 5.83
CA SER A 67 -6.46 11.49 6.80
C SER A 67 -5.86 10.17 6.30
N VAL A 68 -6.67 9.30 5.68
CA VAL A 68 -6.18 8.02 5.09
C VAL A 68 -5.15 8.30 3.98
N ILE A 69 -5.49 9.16 3.02
CA ILE A 69 -4.58 9.54 1.93
C ILE A 69 -3.30 10.18 2.49
N ARG A 70 -3.41 11.10 3.46
CA ARG A 70 -2.25 11.71 4.11
C ARG A 70 -1.34 10.65 4.71
N ASN A 71 -1.90 9.71 5.46
CA ASN A 71 -1.14 8.66 6.11
C ASN A 71 -0.38 7.82 5.08
N ILE A 72 -1.07 7.31 4.04
CA ILE A 72 -0.47 6.49 2.98
C ILE A 72 0.73 7.20 2.33
N TYR A 73 0.55 8.43 1.84
CA TYR A 73 1.64 9.14 1.17
C TYR A 73 2.79 9.49 2.10
N THR A 74 2.50 9.85 3.35
CA THR A 74 3.53 10.14 4.36
C THR A 74 4.30 8.89 4.73
N PHE A 75 3.61 7.77 4.90
CA PHE A 75 4.13 6.48 5.32
C PHE A 75 5.09 5.90 4.28
N PHE A 76 4.69 5.86 3.01
CA PHE A 76 5.52 5.31 1.92
C PHE A 76 6.62 6.26 1.43
N SER A 77 6.67 7.49 1.94
CA SER A 77 7.77 8.44 1.68
C SER A 77 8.92 8.34 2.69
N ARG A 78 8.79 7.50 3.72
CA ARG A 78 9.84 7.27 4.73
C ARG A 78 10.90 6.30 4.21
N SER A 79 12.13 6.44 4.70
CA SER A 79 13.25 5.55 4.37
C SER A 79 13.17 4.18 5.06
N GLU A 80 12.48 4.11 6.20
CA GLU A 80 12.31 2.89 6.97
C GLU A 80 10.88 2.38 6.83
N ILE A 81 10.75 1.08 6.50
CA ILE A 81 9.46 0.38 6.54
C ILE A 81 9.08 0.24 8.01
N PRO A 82 7.97 0.85 8.46
CA PRO A 82 7.58 0.77 9.85
C PRO A 82 7.06 -0.64 10.17
N ILE A 83 7.33 -1.07 11.40
CA ILE A 83 6.85 -2.33 11.95
C ILE A 83 5.71 -1.98 12.91
N ILE A 84 4.57 -2.63 12.69
CA ILE A 84 3.36 -2.45 13.47
C ILE A 84 3.26 -3.64 14.45
N GLY A 85 2.87 -3.41 15.70
CA GLY A 85 2.67 -4.50 16.66
C GLY A 85 1.49 -5.40 16.29
N ASP A 86 1.43 -6.61 16.84
CA ASP A 86 0.44 -7.65 16.47
C ASP A 86 -1.04 -7.20 16.53
N ASN A 87 -1.35 -6.20 17.36
CA ASN A 87 -2.72 -5.68 17.55
C ASN A 87 -2.90 -4.24 17.06
N GLN A 88 -1.98 -3.73 16.23
CA GLN A 88 -2.06 -2.40 15.67
C GLN A 88 -2.37 -2.48 14.17
N GLU A 89 -2.96 -1.42 13.66
CA GLU A 89 -3.30 -1.23 12.26
C GLU A 89 -2.50 -0.06 11.64
N ILE A 90 -2.56 0.07 10.31
CA ILE A 90 -1.81 1.11 9.58
C ILE A 90 -2.23 2.51 10.01
N MET A 91 -3.52 2.73 10.24
CA MET A 91 -4.04 4.03 10.66
C MET A 91 -3.75 4.36 12.13
N ASP A 92 -3.30 3.41 12.96
CA ASP A 92 -2.82 3.70 14.32
C ASP A 92 -1.50 4.47 14.32
N LEU A 93 -0.76 4.45 13.20
CA LEU A 93 0.47 5.21 13.01
C LEU A 93 0.24 6.62 12.46
N TYR A 94 -1.03 7.01 12.27
CA TYR A 94 -1.37 8.33 11.76
C TYR A 94 -1.03 9.42 12.77
N ASP A 95 -0.18 10.35 12.34
CA ASP A 95 0.15 11.56 13.07
C ASP A 95 -0.06 12.80 12.17
N PRO A 96 -1.07 13.65 12.45
CA PRO A 96 -1.34 14.83 11.64
C PRO A 96 -0.23 15.88 11.73
N THR A 97 0.64 15.82 12.74
CA THR A 97 1.77 16.75 12.91
C THR A 97 2.97 16.38 12.05
N THR A 98 3.01 15.15 11.50
CA THR A 98 4.05 14.74 10.56
C THR A 98 3.94 15.58 9.28
N ALA A 99 5.08 16.13 8.84
CA ALA A 99 5.16 16.93 7.62
C ALA A 99 4.82 16.09 6.37
N LEU A 100 4.15 16.71 5.39
CA LEU A 100 3.87 16.07 4.12
C LEU A 100 5.17 15.79 3.34
N PRO A 101 5.19 14.75 2.47
CA PRO A 101 6.31 14.48 1.59
C PRO A 101 6.70 15.70 0.73
N LEU A 102 7.98 15.78 0.37
CA LEU A 102 8.46 16.84 -0.51
C LEU A 102 7.72 16.81 -1.85
N GLY A 103 7.15 17.95 -2.25
CA GLY A 103 6.36 18.07 -3.48
C GLY A 103 4.89 17.67 -3.35
N PHE A 104 4.40 17.41 -2.13
CA PHE A 104 2.99 17.11 -1.86
C PHE A 104 2.41 18.16 -0.91
N SER A 105 1.44 18.93 -1.40
CA SER A 105 0.82 20.04 -0.68
C SER A 105 -0.52 19.69 -0.04
N GLU A 106 -1.04 20.57 0.82
CA GLU A 106 -2.39 20.46 1.36
C GLU A 106 -3.48 20.55 0.27
N GLU A 107 -3.21 21.26 -0.83
CA GLU A 107 -4.09 21.36 -1.99
C GLU A 107 -4.13 20.04 -2.78
N ASP A 108 -2.97 19.42 -3.00
CA ASP A 108 -2.90 18.09 -3.62
C ASP A 108 -3.70 17.09 -2.78
N LEU A 109 -3.48 17.09 -1.46
CA LEU A 109 -4.19 16.22 -0.54
C LEU A 109 -5.72 16.43 -0.60
N ALA A 110 -6.19 17.67 -0.66
CA ALA A 110 -7.61 17.98 -0.84
C ALA A 110 -8.15 17.50 -2.19
N THR A 111 -7.36 17.63 -3.25
CA THR A 111 -7.69 17.18 -4.61
C THR A 111 -7.84 15.66 -4.67
N TYR A 112 -6.84 14.91 -4.18
CA TYR A 112 -6.90 13.44 -4.11
C TYR A 112 -8.08 12.96 -3.27
N ALA A 113 -8.33 13.56 -2.10
CA ALA A 113 -9.46 13.20 -1.26
C ALA A 113 -10.81 13.47 -1.97
N SER A 114 -10.93 14.54 -2.76
CA SER A 114 -12.13 14.81 -3.56
C SER A 114 -12.30 13.81 -4.70
N LEU A 115 -11.22 13.42 -5.38
CA LEU A 115 -11.27 12.44 -6.48
C LEU A 115 -11.72 11.08 -5.96
N PHE A 116 -11.16 10.64 -4.83
CA PHE A 116 -11.52 9.38 -4.19
C PHE A 116 -13.03 9.33 -3.87
N LYS A 117 -13.54 10.34 -3.15
CA LYS A 117 -14.98 10.47 -2.83
C LYS A 117 -15.90 10.47 -4.05
N LYS A 118 -15.47 11.05 -5.18
CA LYS A 118 -16.25 11.08 -6.43
C LYS A 118 -16.24 9.73 -7.15
N SER A 119 -15.15 8.98 -7.03
CA SER A 119 -14.99 7.68 -7.70
C SER A 119 -15.80 6.56 -7.05
N GLY A 120 -16.09 6.69 -5.75
CA GLY A 120 -16.80 5.65 -4.98
C GLY A 120 -15.94 4.45 -4.62
N PHE A 121 -14.64 4.49 -4.93
CA PHE A 121 -13.63 3.71 -4.21
C PHE A 121 -13.44 4.28 -2.81
#